data_AF-A0A2D7SP11-F1
#
_entry.id   AF-A0A2D7SP11-F1
#
_cell.length_a   1.000
_cell.length_b   1.000
_cell.length_c   1.000
_cell.angle_alpha   90.00
_cell.angle_beta   90.00
_cell.angle_gamma   90.00
#
_symmetry.space_group_name_H-M   'P 1'
#
loop_
_entity.id
_entity.type
_entity.pdbx_description
1 polymer ?
#
loop_
_entity_poly.entity_id
_entity_poly.type
_entity_poly.pdbx_seq_one_letter_code
_entity_poly.pdbx_strand_id
1 'polypeptide(L)'
;MKNKCLLTNSINKFNNVGVNFLKKDDQFGESNTIIIENIISGIDKRDYYFQTRKINNTYICIVTKLIISDQTWNKFFGTLLNDLDINRFIKKLFFENSPSLLGLVGNNLPKYPEIQGLIIMGSEIYNSN
;
A
#
# COMPACT_ATOMS: atom_id res chain seq x y z
N MET A 1 8.25 -18.47 13.16
CA MET A 1 8.57 -17.15 13.76
C MET A 1 7.59 -16.15 13.18
N LYS A 2 6.79 -15.49 14.03
CA LYS A 2 5.76 -14.52 13.61
C LYS A 2 6.42 -13.14 13.52
N ASN A 3 6.67 -12.66 12.31
CA ASN A 3 7.18 -11.30 12.08
C ASN A 3 6.02 -10.32 12.27
N LYS A 4 5.92 -9.77 13.48
CA LYS A 4 4.94 -8.76 13.86
C LYS A 4 5.54 -7.41 13.46
N CYS A 5 5.20 -6.93 12.27
CA CYS A 5 5.68 -5.67 11.73
C CYS A 5 5.30 -4.52 12.68
N LEU A 6 6.30 -3.80 13.21
CA LEU A 6 6.19 -2.70 14.17
C LEU A 6 5.80 -1.37 13.49
N LEU A 7 4.84 -1.39 12.56
CA LEU A 7 4.31 -0.18 11.90
C LEU A 7 3.47 0.70 12.86
N THR A 8 3.17 0.22 14.07
CA THR A 8 2.37 0.91 15.08
C THR A 8 2.94 2.25 15.55
N ASN A 9 4.25 2.48 15.45
CA ASN A 9 4.85 3.72 15.97
C ASN A 9 4.78 4.92 15.01
N SER A 10 4.47 4.70 13.72
CA SER A 10 4.43 5.77 12.70
C SER A 10 3.02 6.25 12.36
N ILE A 11 1.98 5.51 12.76
CA ILE A 11 0.56 5.80 12.46
C ILE A 11 0.05 7.02 13.25
N ASN A 12 0.67 7.35 14.38
CA ASN A 12 0.27 8.49 15.23
C ASN A 12 0.49 9.89 14.59
N LYS A 13 0.88 9.97 13.31
CA LYS A 13 1.12 11.24 12.59
C LYS A 13 0.07 11.61 11.54
N PHE A 14 -0.95 10.79 11.30
CA PHE A 14 -2.00 11.13 10.35
C PHE A 14 -3.33 11.40 11.06
N ASN A 15 -3.78 12.65 10.96
CA ASN A 15 -5.13 13.07 11.34
C ASN A 15 -6.14 12.27 10.51
N ASN A 16 -7.09 11.65 11.19
CA ASN A 16 -8.28 11.04 10.60
C ASN A 16 -8.97 12.03 9.66
N VAL A 17 -8.76 11.89 8.35
CA VAL A 17 -9.61 12.52 7.35
C VAL A 17 -10.91 11.72 7.37
N GLY A 18 -11.96 12.35 7.87
CA GLY A 18 -13.23 11.72 8.25
C GLY A 18 -13.84 10.85 7.14
N VAL A 19 -14.08 9.58 7.47
CA VAL A 19 -14.70 8.58 6.61
C VAL A 19 -16.23 8.64 6.74
N ASN A 20 -16.94 8.61 5.60
CA ASN A 20 -18.39 8.50 5.54
C ASN A 20 -18.78 7.11 5.02
N PHE A 21 -19.26 6.23 5.91
CA PHE A 21 -19.44 4.78 5.70
C PHE A 21 -20.62 4.37 4.77
N LEU A 22 -21.14 5.27 3.92
CA LEU A 22 -22.40 5.05 3.20
C LEU A 22 -22.34 5.20 1.67
N LYS A 23 -21.17 5.31 1.02
CA LYS A 23 -21.11 5.50 -0.44
C LYS A 23 -20.61 4.28 -1.20
N LYS A 24 -21.49 3.84 -2.10
CA LYS A 24 -21.42 2.68 -3.03
C LYS A 24 -20.44 2.89 -4.20
N ASP A 25 -19.44 3.73 -4.02
CA ASP A 25 -18.46 4.09 -5.05
C ASP A 25 -17.11 4.22 -4.36
N ASP A 26 -16.38 3.10 -4.21
CA ASP A 26 -14.98 3.08 -3.76
C ASP A 26 -14.06 3.60 -4.89
N GLN A 27 -14.46 4.73 -5.50
CA GLN A 27 -13.83 5.33 -6.68
C GLN A 27 -12.37 5.68 -6.42
N PHE A 28 -11.95 5.84 -5.17
CA PHE A 28 -10.58 6.17 -4.79
C PHE A 28 -9.85 5.05 -4.04
N GLY A 29 -10.47 3.87 -3.90
CA GLY A 29 -9.86 2.72 -3.20
C GLY A 29 -9.73 2.94 -1.69
N GLU A 30 -10.59 3.76 -1.10
CA GLU A 30 -10.63 4.07 0.34
C GLU A 30 -10.85 2.80 1.16
N SER A 31 -11.76 1.93 0.74
CA SER A 31 -12.07 0.68 1.46
C SER A 31 -10.85 -0.23 1.52
N ASN A 32 -10.16 -0.34 0.39
CA ASN A 32 -8.95 -1.14 0.30
C ASN A 32 -7.75 -0.47 0.99
N THR A 33 -7.71 0.86 1.08
CA THR A 33 -6.73 1.60 1.89
C THR A 33 -6.90 1.29 3.37
N ILE A 34 -8.14 1.32 3.88
CA ILE A 34 -8.46 0.95 5.27
C ILE A 34 -8.04 -0.50 5.57
N ILE A 35 -8.25 -1.42 4.61
CA ILE A 35 -7.79 -2.81 4.75
C ILE A 35 -6.26 -2.85 4.91
N ILE A 36 -5.52 -2.12 4.08
CA ILE A 36 -4.06 -2.05 4.18
C ILE A 36 -3.62 -1.45 5.52
N GLU A 37 -4.27 -0.37 5.99
CA GLU A 37 -4.00 0.23 7.30
C GLU A 37 -4.23 -0.77 8.44
N ASN A 38 -5.33 -1.53 8.39
CA ASN A 38 -5.64 -2.55 9.40
C ASN A 38 -4.63 -3.70 9.38
N ILE A 39 -4.15 -4.11 8.20
CA ILE A 39 -3.11 -5.12 8.04
C ILE A 39 -1.81 -4.64 8.69
N ILE A 40 -1.38 -3.43 8.34
CA ILE A 40 -0.19 -2.74 8.87
C ILE A 40 -0.27 -2.59 10.39
N SER A 41 -1.44 -2.25 10.91
CA SER A 41 -1.70 -2.08 12.34
C SER A 41 -1.82 -3.41 13.10
N GLY A 42 -1.80 -4.56 12.40
CA GLY A 42 -2.03 -5.87 12.98
C GLY A 42 -3.45 -6.09 13.52
N ILE A 43 -4.40 -5.24 13.11
CA ILE A 43 -5.83 -5.34 13.44
C ILE A 43 -6.47 -6.43 12.57
N ASP A 44 -6.14 -6.45 11.28
CA ASP A 44 -6.60 -7.50 10.39
C ASP A 44 -5.81 -8.79 10.66
N LYS A 45 -6.55 -9.89 10.83
CA LYS A 45 -6.01 -11.23 11.11
C LYS A 45 -6.04 -12.16 9.91
N ARG A 46 -6.54 -11.67 8.76
CA ARG A 46 -6.57 -12.45 7.52
C ARG A 46 -5.16 -12.59 6.95
N ASP A 47 -4.93 -13.70 6.28
CA ASP A 47 -3.67 -13.95 5.58
C ASP A 47 -3.62 -13.15 4.28
N TYR A 48 -2.55 -12.38 4.13
CA TYR A 48 -2.22 -11.63 2.92
C TYR A 48 -0.79 -11.94 2.49
N TYR A 49 -0.54 -11.81 1.20
CA TYR A 49 0.78 -11.93 0.60
C TYR A 49 1.33 -10.53 0.31
N PHE A 50 2.62 -10.35 0.57
CA PHE A 50 3.34 -9.10 0.40
C PHE A 50 4.44 -9.31 -0.65
N GLN A 51 4.29 -8.67 -1.80
CA GLN A 51 5.21 -8.84 -2.92
C GLN A 51 5.97 -7.54 -3.16
N THR A 52 7.16 -7.47 -2.55
CA THR A 52 7.97 -6.26 -2.47
C THR A 52 9.05 -6.21 -3.55
N ARG A 53 9.23 -5.04 -4.15
CA ARG A 53 10.35 -4.73 -5.05
C ARG A 53 11.02 -3.44 -4.62
N LYS A 54 12.34 -3.38 -4.73
CA LYS A 54 13.13 -2.18 -4.44
C LYS A 54 13.29 -1.34 -5.70
N ILE A 55 12.98 -0.05 -5.60
CA ILE A 55 13.24 0.96 -6.62
C ILE A 55 14.03 2.09 -5.95
N ASN A 56 15.32 2.22 -6.30
CA ASN A 56 16.27 3.11 -5.63
C ASN A 56 16.30 2.86 -4.11
N ASN A 57 16.00 3.87 -3.28
CA ASN A 57 15.92 3.76 -1.82
C ASN A 57 14.49 3.52 -1.30
N THR A 58 13.53 3.30 -2.19
CA THR A 58 12.13 3.05 -1.85
C THR A 58 11.76 1.60 -2.12
N TYR A 59 10.96 1.01 -1.25
CA TYR A 59 10.41 -0.32 -1.37
C TYR A 59 8.93 -0.21 -1.73
N ILE A 60 8.51 -0.93 -2.75
CA ILE A 60 7.14 -0.96 -3.24
C ILE A 60 6.60 -2.37 -3.03
N CYS A 61 5.62 -2.50 -2.17
CA CYS A 61 4.97 -3.74 -1.84
C CYS A 61 3.54 -3.76 -2.34
N ILE A 62 3.20 -4.73 -3.17
CA ILE A 62 1.81 -5.03 -3.51
C ILE A 62 1.25 -6.00 -2.46
N VAL A 63 0.11 -5.64 -1.88
CA VAL A 63 -0.64 -6.48 -0.91
C VAL A 63 -1.71 -7.25 -1.67
N THR A 64 -1.70 -8.58 -1.56
CA THR A 64 -2.61 -9.45 -2.31
C THR A 64 -3.23 -10.54 -1.45
N LYS A 65 -4.44 -10.99 -1.83
CA LYS A 65 -5.11 -12.14 -1.21
C LYS A 65 -4.51 -13.48 -1.65
N LEU A 66 -3.86 -13.51 -2.82
CA LEU A 66 -3.23 -14.68 -3.42
C LEU A 66 -1.86 -14.29 -3.97
N ILE A 67 -0.94 -15.26 -4.08
CA ILE A 67 0.34 -15.05 -4.78
C ILE A 67 0.05 -14.71 -6.25
N ILE A 68 0.70 -13.68 -6.78
CA ILE A 68 0.52 -13.25 -8.17
C ILE A 68 1.83 -13.44 -8.94
N SER A 69 1.73 -13.55 -10.27
CA SER A 69 2.92 -13.64 -11.11
C SER A 69 3.63 -12.28 -11.25
N ASP A 70 4.91 -12.29 -11.60
CA ASP A 70 5.64 -11.06 -11.94
C ASP A 70 4.99 -10.28 -13.09
N GLN A 71 4.35 -10.99 -14.03
CA GLN A 71 3.61 -10.35 -15.12
C GLN A 71 2.39 -9.60 -14.58
N THR A 72 1.65 -10.18 -13.64
CA THR A 72 0.51 -9.54 -12.97
C THR A 72 0.98 -8.34 -12.16
N TRP A 73 2.07 -8.49 -11.41
CA TRP A 73 2.68 -7.40 -10.64
C TRP A 73 3.00 -6.20 -11.56
N ASN A 74 3.69 -6.44 -12.67
CA ASN A 74 4.08 -5.40 -13.63
C ASN A 74 2.86 -4.75 -14.29
N LYS A 75 1.87 -5.55 -14.71
CA LYS A 75 0.64 -5.03 -15.33
C LYS A 75 -0.16 -4.18 -14.36
N PHE A 76 -0.34 -4.63 -13.12
CA PHE A 76 -1.05 -3.88 -12.10
C PHE A 76 -0.34 -2.54 -11.83
N PHE A 77 0.94 -2.58 -11.50
CA PHE A 77 1.70 -1.37 -11.18
C PHE A 77 1.70 -0.38 -12.34
N GLY A 78 1.90 -0.85 -13.58
CA GLY A 78 1.80 -0.01 -14.77
C GLY A 78 0.39 0.55 -15.00
N THR A 79 -0.66 -0.24 -14.75
CA THR A 79 -2.06 0.24 -14.86
C THR A 79 -2.34 1.32 -13.81
N LEU A 80 -1.90 1.11 -12.56
CA LEU A 80 -2.12 2.02 -11.45
C LEU A 80 -1.45 3.38 -11.71
N LEU A 81 -0.26 3.38 -12.34
CA LEU A 81 0.46 4.60 -12.72
C LEU A 81 -0.16 5.38 -13.90
N ASN A 82 -1.18 4.84 -14.57
CA ASN A 82 -1.93 5.60 -15.56
C ASN A 82 -2.86 6.64 -14.92
N ASP A 83 -3.21 6.46 -13.64
CA ASP A 83 -3.87 7.49 -12.86
C ASP A 83 -2.87 8.62 -12.56
N LEU A 84 -3.20 9.84 -12.99
CA LEU A 84 -2.30 10.98 -12.89
C LEU A 84 -2.00 11.37 -11.44
N ASP A 85 -2.98 11.24 -10.55
CA ASP A 85 -2.83 11.64 -9.16
C ASP A 85 -2.02 10.60 -8.40
N ILE A 86 -2.25 9.30 -8.66
CA ILE A 86 -1.40 8.23 -8.12
C ILE A 86 0.03 8.35 -8.64
N ASN A 87 0.22 8.61 -9.94
CA ASN A 87 1.55 8.77 -10.51
C ASN A 87 2.29 9.98 -9.90
N ARG A 88 1.60 11.11 -9.72
CA ARG A 88 2.16 12.28 -9.04
C ARG A 88 2.51 11.99 -7.58
N PHE A 89 1.64 11.30 -6.87
CA PHE A 89 1.87 10.88 -5.49
C PHE A 89 3.12 10.00 -5.39
N ILE A 90 3.18 8.91 -6.17
CA ILE A 90 4.31 7.98 -6.18
C ILE A 90 5.61 8.68 -6.57
N LYS A 91 5.59 9.55 -7.60
CA LYS A 91 6.76 10.35 -7.98
C LYS A 91 7.22 11.25 -6.84
N LYS A 92 6.30 11.95 -6.16
CA LYS A 92 6.64 12.80 -5.02
C LYS A 92 7.34 11.99 -3.93
N LEU A 93 6.83 10.80 -3.62
CA LEU A 93 7.44 9.92 -2.62
C LEU A 93 8.85 9.44 -3.04
N PHE A 94 9.06 9.11 -4.32
CA PHE A 94 10.40 8.80 -4.82
C PHE A 94 11.36 9.98 -4.77
N PHE A 95 10.87 11.21 -4.97
CA PHE A 95 11.70 12.41 -4.86
C PHE A 95 12.04 12.74 -3.40
N GLU A 96 11.10 12.55 -2.48
CA GLU A 96 11.32 12.77 -1.05
C GLU A 96 12.46 11.90 -0.51
N ASN A 97 12.67 10.68 -1.05
CA ASN A 97 13.76 9.77 -0.68
C ASN A 97 13.93 9.59 0.84
N SER A 98 12.85 9.79 1.60
CA SER A 98 12.91 9.75 3.07
C SER A 98 13.06 8.31 3.54
N PRO A 99 14.06 8.01 4.39
CA PRO A 99 14.21 6.68 4.97
C PRO A 99 12.99 6.23 5.77
N SER A 100 12.26 7.18 6.37
CA SER A 100 11.06 6.96 7.20
C SER A 100 9.75 7.12 6.41
N LEU A 101 9.79 7.05 5.08
CA LEU A 101 8.63 7.21 4.21
C LEU A 101 7.63 6.06 4.37
N LEU A 102 6.34 6.37 4.50
CA LEU A 102 5.23 5.42 4.34
C LEU A 102 4.13 6.05 3.47
N GLY A 103 3.73 5.37 2.40
CA GLY A 103 2.61 5.76 1.56
C GLY A 103 1.73 4.56 1.23
N LEU A 104 0.40 4.75 1.27
CA LEU A 104 -0.58 3.69 1.01
C LEU A 104 -1.46 4.12 -0.16
N VAL A 105 -1.75 3.18 -1.07
CA VAL A 105 -2.70 3.39 -2.16
C VAL A 105 -3.57 2.15 -2.26
N GLY A 106 -4.84 2.27 -1.87
CA GLY A 106 -5.81 1.20 -2.05
C GLY A 106 -6.15 0.99 -3.52
N ASN A 107 -6.33 -0.26 -3.91
CA ASN A 107 -6.73 -0.61 -5.26
C ASN A 107 -8.23 -0.37 -5.45
N ASN A 108 -8.61 0.35 -6.50
CA ASN A 108 -9.99 0.50 -6.96
C ASN A 108 -10.22 -0.17 -8.33
N LEU A 109 -9.20 -0.78 -8.93
CA LEU A 109 -9.23 -1.33 -10.27
C LEU A 109 -9.97 -2.68 -10.28
N PRO A 110 -11.15 -2.79 -10.91
CA PRO A 110 -11.95 -4.01 -10.90
C PRO A 110 -11.28 -5.21 -11.57
N LYS A 111 -10.30 -4.95 -12.45
CA LYS A 111 -9.53 -5.96 -13.17
C LYS A 111 -8.57 -6.75 -12.27
N TYR A 112 -8.28 -6.26 -11.07
CA TYR A 112 -7.31 -6.88 -10.14
C TYR A 112 -7.94 -7.12 -8.75
N PRO A 113 -9.03 -7.92 -8.64
CA PRO A 113 -9.79 -8.10 -7.39
C PRO A 113 -9.02 -8.80 -6.26
N GLU A 114 -7.94 -9.50 -6.61
CA GLU A 114 -7.02 -10.17 -5.70
C GLU A 114 -5.99 -9.21 -5.06
N ILE A 115 -5.86 -7.99 -5.59
CA ILE A 115 -4.92 -6.98 -5.13
C ILE A 115 -5.64 -5.97 -4.25
N GLN A 116 -5.17 -5.81 -3.02
CA GLN A 116 -5.70 -4.82 -2.08
C GLN A 116 -5.07 -3.45 -2.33
N GLY A 117 -3.83 -3.39 -2.80
CA GLY A 117 -3.21 -2.14 -3.20
C GLY A 117 -1.72 -2.14 -2.98
N LEU A 118 -1.19 -0.95 -2.75
CA LEU A 118 0.23 -0.64 -2.74
C LEU A 118 0.64 -0.06 -1.39
N ILE A 119 1.76 -0.52 -0.86
CA ILE A 119 2.50 0.09 0.23
C ILE A 119 3.84 0.56 -0.32
N ILE A 120 4.19 1.79 -0.03
CA ILE A 120 5.45 2.43 -0.42
C ILE A 120 6.19 2.74 0.87
N MET A 121 7.40 2.21 1.01
CA MET A 121 8.17 2.28 2.26
C MET A 121 9.58 2.80 1.98
N GLY A 122 10.07 3.67 2.85
CA GLY A 122 11.49 4.00 2.93
C GLY A 122 12.29 2.86 3.55
N SER A 123 13.61 2.96 3.49
CA SER A 123 14.51 1.91 3.99
C SER A 123 14.42 1.65 5.49
N GLU A 124 14.14 2.66 6.31
CA GLU A 124 13.98 2.43 7.76
C GLU A 124 12.72 1.63 8.07
N ILE A 125 11.62 1.92 7.37
CA ILE A 125 10.36 1.19 7.59
C ILE A 125 10.45 -0.24 7.09
N TYR A 126 11.06 -0.47 5.92
CA TYR A 126 11.20 -1.83 5.42
C TYR A 126 12.15 -2.68 6.28
N ASN A 127 13.23 -2.07 6.80
CA ASN A 127 14.22 -2.76 7.62
C ASN A 127 13.89 -2.78 9.11
N SER A 128 12.82 -2.12 9.56
CA SER A 128 12.42 -2.19 10.97
C SER A 128 11.88 -3.59 11.26
N ASN A 129 12.66 -4.37 11.99
CA ASN A 129 12.31 -5.71 12.47
C ASN A 129 11.03 -5.72 13.31
#